data_AF-A0A537NUW7-F1
#
_entry.id   AF-A0A537NUW7-F1
#
_cell.length_a   1.000
_cell.length_b   1.000
_cell.length_c   1.000
_cell.angle_alpha   90.00
_cell.angle_beta   90.00
_cell.angle_gamma   90.00
#
_symmetry.space_group_name_H-M   'P 1'
#
loop_
_entity.id
_entity.type
_entity.pdbx_description
1 polymer ?
#
loop_
_entity_poly.entity_id
_entity_poly.type
_entity_poly.pdbx_seq_one_letter_code
_entity_poly.pdbx_strand_id
1 'polypeptide(L)'
;MRMPAPGFMRCGAMRRSRRWNGRTVSGVSMIPRDAPFLLPRNARPCSNPGARSLPPSMKVGSRSRAIRDRPASRVLLNELHPEDHGKLAAFVSGDKRVTINEGDAAIAVKAHLPPPERRGFILIDPPYELDDEPRRAVQMLRDGHRRFATGAFALWYPVTGDGLARLVAKEAQALAMPKMLKAELLVREVIVDRGLAGSGLILVNPPWPLADELNMLGPALCKRLRQDDGARWSLDWLSAPD
;
A
#
# COMPACT_ATOMS: atom_id res chain seq x y z
N MET A 1 2.48 -53.00 -20.99
CA MET A 1 1.94 -52.89 -19.62
C MET A 1 3.03 -52.28 -18.72
N ARG A 2 2.70 -51.15 -18.09
CA ARG A 2 3.33 -50.48 -16.92
C ARG A 2 4.79 -49.97 -16.99
N MET A 3 4.88 -48.64 -16.94
CA MET A 3 6.02 -47.87 -16.43
C MET A 3 6.12 -47.99 -14.89
N PRO A 4 7.32 -47.86 -14.30
CA PRO A 4 7.50 -47.67 -12.87
C PRO A 4 7.48 -46.19 -12.47
N ALA A 5 6.85 -45.89 -11.33
CA ALA A 5 6.82 -44.59 -10.68
C ALA A 5 8.11 -44.32 -9.86
N PRO A 6 8.57 -43.07 -9.72
CA PRO A 6 9.71 -42.73 -8.90
C PRO A 6 9.36 -42.45 -7.43
N GLY A 7 10.37 -42.69 -6.59
CA GLY A 7 10.33 -42.73 -5.14
C GLY A 7 9.99 -41.41 -4.44
N PHE A 8 9.28 -41.58 -3.32
CA PHE A 8 9.19 -40.62 -2.23
C PHE A 8 10.56 -40.48 -1.54
N MET A 9 11.07 -39.26 -1.42
CA MET A 9 12.11 -38.92 -0.46
C MET A 9 11.61 -37.80 0.45
N ARG A 10 11.76 -38.03 1.75
CA ARG A 10 11.27 -37.23 2.88
C ARG A 10 12.46 -36.46 3.47
N CYS A 11 12.12 -35.44 4.27
CA CYS A 11 12.90 -34.82 5.35
C CYS A 11 13.50 -33.43 5.07
N GLY A 12 13.29 -32.53 6.04
CA GLY A 12 13.82 -31.18 6.07
C GLY A 12 13.01 -30.21 6.93
N ALA A 13 12.65 -30.60 8.17
CA ALA A 13 12.09 -29.67 9.14
C ALA A 13 13.17 -28.64 9.55
N MET A 14 13.02 -27.38 9.13
CA MET A 14 13.89 -26.28 9.54
C MET A 14 13.15 -25.39 10.56
N ARG A 15 13.86 -25.11 11.65
CA ARG A 15 13.41 -24.54 12.92
C ARG A 15 12.86 -23.11 12.81
N ARG A 16 11.98 -22.79 13.79
CA ARG A 16 11.64 -21.42 14.23
C ARG A 16 12.90 -20.63 14.60
N SER A 17 13.11 -19.47 13.98
CA SER A 17 13.77 -18.31 14.59
C SER A 17 13.18 -17.04 13.98
N ARG A 18 12.46 -16.27 14.80
CA ARG A 18 12.82 -14.92 15.29
C ARG A 18 12.56 -13.79 14.28
N ARG A 19 11.62 -12.94 14.70
CA ARG A 19 11.48 -11.50 14.39
C ARG A 19 11.09 -11.16 12.94
N TRP A 20 9.78 -10.94 12.76
CA TRP A 20 9.22 -10.23 11.63
C TRP A 20 9.49 -8.75 11.85
N ASN A 21 10.49 -8.21 11.14
CA ASN A 21 10.87 -6.80 11.20
C ASN A 21 10.26 -6.16 9.96
N GLY A 22 9.19 -5.37 10.13
CA GLY A 22 8.45 -4.76 9.04
C GLY A 22 9.30 -3.75 8.26
N ARG A 23 9.96 -4.22 7.19
CA ARG A 23 10.58 -3.35 6.20
C ARG A 23 9.64 -3.19 5.00
N THR A 24 9.41 -1.93 4.71
CA THR A 24 8.45 -1.30 3.81
C THR A 24 8.64 -1.74 2.36
N VAL A 25 7.55 -1.82 1.60
CA VAL A 25 7.57 -1.94 0.15
C VAL A 25 7.17 -0.58 -0.39
N SER A 26 8.16 0.26 -0.74
CA SER A 26 7.87 1.43 -1.55
C SER A 26 7.52 0.96 -2.96
N GLY A 27 6.32 1.25 -3.43
CA GLY A 27 5.85 0.71 -4.70
C GLY A 27 4.86 1.63 -5.38
N VAL A 28 5.23 2.17 -6.54
CA VAL A 28 4.32 2.88 -7.44
C VAL A 28 3.38 1.89 -8.12
N SER A 29 2.36 1.41 -7.42
CA SER A 29 1.43 0.44 -7.98
C SER A 29 0.43 1.07 -8.96
N MET A 30 0.67 0.91 -10.26
CA MET A 30 -0.26 1.34 -11.32
C MET A 30 -1.52 0.46 -11.38
N ILE A 31 -2.66 0.99 -10.95
CA ILE A 31 -3.97 0.33 -11.00
C ILE A 31 -4.90 1.07 -12.00
N PRO A 32 -5.57 0.37 -12.91
CA PRO A 32 -6.56 0.98 -13.79
C PRO A 32 -7.89 1.31 -13.10
N ARG A 33 -8.45 2.48 -13.44
CA ARG A 33 -9.58 3.17 -12.77
C ARG A 33 -10.91 2.39 -12.74
N ASP A 34 -11.17 1.49 -13.69
CA ASP A 34 -12.52 0.94 -13.91
C ASP A 34 -12.74 -0.44 -13.28
N ALA A 35 -12.52 -0.66 -11.98
CA ALA A 35 -12.69 -2.00 -11.36
C ALA A 35 -14.14 -2.26 -10.88
N PRO A 36 -14.96 -3.11 -11.56
CA PRO A 36 -16.16 -3.63 -10.96
C PRO A 36 -15.82 -4.76 -9.99
N PHE A 37 -16.43 -4.65 -8.82
CA PHE A 37 -16.33 -5.56 -7.68
C PHE A 37 -17.13 -6.83 -7.96
N LEU A 38 -16.48 -7.94 -8.35
CA LEU A 38 -17.15 -9.24 -8.48
C LEU A 38 -16.23 -10.39 -8.06
N LEU A 39 -16.71 -11.15 -7.07
CA LEU A 39 -16.13 -12.41 -6.59
C LEU A 39 -16.39 -13.54 -7.60
N PRO A 40 -15.43 -14.46 -7.83
CA PRO A 40 -15.78 -15.83 -8.22
C PRO A 40 -15.64 -16.79 -7.04
N ARG A 41 -16.69 -17.59 -6.88
CA ARG A 41 -16.77 -18.78 -6.03
C ARG A 41 -15.81 -19.84 -6.57
N ASN A 42 -15.12 -20.54 -5.67
CA ASN A 42 -14.39 -21.80 -5.87
C ASN A 42 -12.87 -21.70 -6.07
N ALA A 43 -12.14 -21.61 -4.94
CA ALA A 43 -10.83 -22.23 -4.80
C ALA A 43 -10.69 -22.77 -3.37
N ARG A 44 -10.38 -24.06 -3.22
CA ARG A 44 -10.31 -24.77 -1.93
C ARG A 44 -9.17 -24.20 -1.07
N PRO A 45 -9.38 -23.99 0.24
CA PRO A 45 -8.34 -23.49 1.13
C PRO A 45 -7.35 -24.61 1.51
N CYS A 46 -6.06 -24.30 1.54
CA CYS A 46 -5.09 -25.08 2.30
C CYS A 46 -5.40 -24.91 3.79
N SER A 47 -5.97 -25.92 4.43
CA SER A 47 -6.25 -25.95 5.86
C SER A 47 -5.01 -26.41 6.64
N ASN A 48 -4.53 -25.60 7.58
CA ASN A 48 -3.58 -26.03 8.61
C ASN A 48 -4.39 -26.43 9.86
N PRO A 49 -4.28 -27.67 10.39
CA PRO A 49 -5.09 -28.13 11.51
C PRO A 49 -4.46 -27.61 12.82
N GLY A 50 -4.99 -26.51 13.37
CA GLY A 50 -4.57 -26.02 14.68
C GLY A 50 -4.81 -24.54 14.97
N ALA A 51 -5.12 -23.72 13.97
CA ALA A 51 -5.52 -22.33 14.21
C ALA A 51 -7.05 -22.25 14.27
N ARG A 52 -7.62 -21.88 15.43
CA ARG A 52 -9.03 -21.51 15.54
C ARG A 52 -9.33 -20.44 14.47
N SER A 53 -10.30 -20.75 13.62
CA SER A 53 -10.63 -20.03 12.40
C SER A 53 -11.04 -18.59 12.69
N LEU A 54 -10.34 -17.62 12.08
CA LEU A 54 -10.87 -16.27 11.90
C LEU A 54 -12.06 -16.33 10.90
N PRO A 55 -13.15 -15.58 11.13
CA PRO A 55 -14.31 -15.58 10.27
C PRO A 55 -13.96 -15.13 8.83
N PRO A 56 -14.67 -15.63 7.80
CA PRO A 56 -14.35 -15.40 6.38
C PRO A 56 -14.29 -13.93 5.94
N SER A 57 -14.88 -13.02 6.72
CA SER A 57 -14.94 -11.57 6.46
C SER A 57 -13.63 -10.82 6.78
N MET A 58 -12.63 -11.50 7.33
CA MET A 58 -11.38 -10.89 7.81
C MET A 58 -10.16 -11.55 7.14
N LYS A 59 -10.09 -11.51 5.82
CA LYS A 59 -8.88 -11.84 5.05
C LYS A 59 -8.29 -10.58 4.41
N VAL A 60 -7.65 -9.74 5.23
CA VAL A 60 -6.74 -8.68 4.76
C VAL A 60 -5.46 -9.36 4.24
N GLY A 61 -5.57 -9.91 3.04
CA GLY A 61 -4.50 -10.67 2.36
C GLY A 61 -4.85 -11.01 0.91
N SER A 62 -5.88 -10.38 0.36
CA SER A 62 -6.47 -10.72 -0.94
C SER A 62 -6.43 -9.58 -1.96
N ARG A 63 -5.81 -8.43 -1.65
CA ARG A 63 -5.77 -7.27 -2.56
C ARG A 63 -4.73 -7.34 -3.67
N SER A 64 -3.67 -8.16 -3.52
CA SER A 64 -2.78 -8.50 -4.64
C SER A 64 -3.46 -9.40 -5.69
N ARG A 65 -4.61 -10.01 -5.38
CA ARG A 65 -5.33 -10.89 -6.33
C ARG A 65 -6.21 -10.13 -7.32
N ALA A 66 -6.89 -9.07 -6.90
CA ALA A 66 -7.77 -8.30 -7.78
C ALA A 66 -7.00 -7.59 -8.93
N ILE A 67 -5.77 -7.14 -8.67
CA ILE A 67 -4.85 -6.59 -9.70
C ILE A 67 -4.43 -7.70 -10.69
N ARG A 68 -4.29 -8.93 -10.19
CA ARG A 68 -3.81 -10.10 -10.93
C ARG A 68 -4.84 -10.68 -11.91
N ASP A 69 -6.12 -10.42 -11.71
CA ASP A 69 -7.19 -11.03 -12.52
C ASP A 69 -7.53 -10.21 -13.79
N ARG A 70 -6.85 -9.08 -14.01
CA ARG A 70 -6.94 -8.30 -15.25
C ARG A 70 -5.75 -8.59 -16.17
N PRO A 71 -5.98 -9.16 -17.37
CA PRO A 71 -4.89 -9.48 -18.29
C PRO A 71 -4.11 -8.26 -18.79
N ALA A 72 -4.67 -7.04 -18.68
CA ALA A 72 -4.08 -5.80 -19.19
C ALA A 72 -3.57 -4.81 -18.12
N SER A 73 -3.53 -5.17 -16.83
CA SER A 73 -2.93 -4.30 -15.81
C SER A 73 -1.42 -4.49 -15.78
N ARG A 74 -0.65 -3.41 -15.75
CA ARG A 74 0.81 -3.44 -15.55
C ARG A 74 1.16 -2.86 -14.19
N VAL A 75 2.16 -3.44 -13.55
CA VAL A 75 2.64 -2.99 -12.24
C VAL A 75 4.09 -2.61 -12.36
N LEU A 76 4.45 -1.44 -11.86
CA LEU A 76 5.84 -1.02 -11.71
C LEU A 76 6.19 -1.01 -10.22
N LEU A 77 7.26 -1.68 -9.84
CA LEU A 77 7.77 -1.66 -8.48
C LEU A 77 9.15 -0.99 -8.51
N ASN A 78 9.42 -0.10 -7.57
CA ASN A 78 10.70 0.61 -7.50
C ASN A 78 11.28 0.46 -6.10
N GLU A 79 12.42 -0.21 -6.00
CA GLU A 79 13.11 -0.40 -4.72
C GLU A 79 14.52 0.19 -4.82
N LEU A 80 14.93 0.95 -3.81
CA LEU A 80 16.26 1.55 -3.76
C LEU A 80 17.30 0.56 -3.20
N HIS A 81 16.90 -0.27 -2.22
CA HIS A 81 17.83 -1.15 -1.52
C HIS A 81 18.13 -2.42 -2.35
N PRO A 82 19.38 -2.67 -2.76
CA PRO A 82 19.70 -3.76 -3.70
C PRO A 82 19.29 -5.16 -3.19
N GLU A 83 19.43 -5.42 -1.88
CA GLU A 83 19.04 -6.72 -1.33
C GLU A 83 17.52 -6.93 -1.34
N ASP A 84 16.74 -5.89 -1.08
CA ASP A 84 15.29 -5.98 -1.04
C ASP A 84 14.73 -5.97 -2.46
N HIS A 85 15.38 -5.25 -3.38
CA HIS A 85 15.16 -5.38 -4.81
C HIS A 85 15.36 -6.82 -5.28
N GLY A 86 16.47 -7.48 -4.90
CA GLY A 86 16.73 -8.88 -5.25
C GLY A 86 15.66 -9.85 -4.74
N LYS A 87 15.20 -9.67 -3.49
CA LYS A 87 14.11 -10.47 -2.92
C LYS A 87 12.78 -10.22 -3.65
N LEU A 88 12.48 -8.95 -3.95
CA LEU A 88 11.26 -8.57 -4.64
C LEU A 88 11.26 -9.07 -6.09
N ALA A 89 12.38 -8.99 -6.79
CA ALA A 89 12.58 -9.53 -8.13
C ALA A 89 12.34 -11.04 -8.17
N ALA A 90 12.89 -11.77 -7.19
CA ALA A 90 12.64 -13.21 -7.05
C ALA A 90 11.16 -13.50 -6.77
N PHE A 91 10.50 -12.70 -5.93
CA PHE A 91 9.08 -12.85 -5.59
C PHE A 91 8.15 -12.64 -6.80
N VAL A 92 8.48 -11.71 -7.69
CA VAL A 92 7.67 -11.40 -8.88
C VAL A 92 8.14 -12.13 -10.14
N SER A 93 9.20 -12.95 -10.03
CA SER A 93 9.76 -13.71 -11.15
C SER A 93 8.68 -14.60 -11.78
N GLY A 94 8.33 -14.30 -13.03
CA GLY A 94 7.31 -15.05 -13.80
C GLY A 94 6.04 -14.28 -14.14
N ASP A 95 5.74 -13.13 -13.51
CA ASP A 95 4.63 -12.27 -13.95
C ASP A 95 5.13 -11.21 -14.94
N LYS A 96 4.87 -11.44 -16.23
CA LYS A 96 5.27 -10.54 -17.33
C LYS A 96 4.65 -9.14 -17.25
N ARG A 97 3.65 -8.93 -16.39
CA ARG A 97 3.01 -7.63 -16.18
C ARG A 97 3.72 -6.77 -15.15
N VAL A 98 4.62 -7.36 -14.37
CA VAL A 98 5.37 -6.67 -13.33
C VAL A 98 6.72 -6.28 -13.88
N THR A 99 7.03 -4.99 -13.81
CA THR A 99 8.37 -4.45 -14.03
C THR A 99 8.92 -4.01 -12.69
N ILE A 100 10.13 -4.43 -12.37
CA ILE A 100 10.84 -4.00 -11.17
C ILE A 100 12.00 -3.10 -11.58
N ASN A 101 12.17 -1.99 -10.87
CA ASN A 101 13.26 -1.05 -11.05
C ASN A 101 14.07 -0.96 -9.75
N GLU A 102 15.39 -0.92 -9.89
CA GLU A 102 16.30 -0.63 -8.80
C GLU A 102 16.73 0.84 -8.92
N GLY A 103 16.46 1.65 -7.89
CA GLY A 103 16.92 3.04 -7.86
C GLY A 103 15.99 4.02 -7.17
N ASP A 104 16.30 5.31 -7.34
CA ASP A 104 15.60 6.40 -6.65
C ASP A 104 14.17 6.59 -7.20
N ALA A 105 13.20 6.58 -6.28
CA ALA A 105 11.78 6.69 -6.62
C ALA A 105 11.41 8.04 -7.26
N ALA A 106 12.08 9.15 -6.92
CA ALA A 106 11.82 10.44 -7.53
C ALA A 106 12.27 10.47 -9.00
N ILE A 107 13.33 9.73 -9.35
CA ILE A 107 13.72 9.52 -10.75
C ILE A 107 12.67 8.67 -11.46
N ALA A 108 12.24 7.56 -10.84
CA ALA A 108 11.22 6.68 -11.40
C ALA A 108 9.90 7.40 -11.70
N VAL A 109 9.42 8.25 -10.78
CA VAL A 109 8.23 9.11 -10.97
C VAL A 109 8.36 9.99 -12.22
N LYS A 110 9.55 10.55 -12.47
CA LYS A 110 9.78 11.42 -13.64
C LYS A 110 9.90 10.62 -14.94
N ALA A 111 10.45 9.40 -14.87
CA ALA A 111 10.70 8.55 -16.04
C ALA A 111 9.44 7.80 -16.51
N HIS A 112 8.57 7.40 -15.57
CA HIS A 112 7.44 6.50 -15.86
C HIS A 112 6.06 7.17 -15.87
N LEU A 113 5.97 8.46 -15.54
CA LEU A 113 4.73 9.22 -15.62
C LEU A 113 4.76 10.26 -16.76
N PRO A 114 3.68 10.37 -17.55
CA PRO A 114 2.45 9.57 -17.49
C PRO A 114 2.63 8.15 -18.08
N PRO A 115 1.88 7.15 -17.58
CA PRO A 115 1.92 5.81 -18.15
C PRO A 115 1.27 5.79 -19.55
N PRO A 116 1.69 4.89 -20.45
CA PRO A 116 1.13 4.78 -21.80
C PRO A 116 -0.36 4.46 -21.80
N GLU A 117 -0.85 3.77 -20.77
CA GLU A 117 -2.26 3.44 -20.58
C GLU A 117 -3.13 4.65 -20.21
N ARG A 118 -2.51 5.81 -19.90
CA ARG A 118 -3.16 7.06 -19.46
C ARG A 118 -4.13 6.89 -18.28
N ARG A 119 -3.98 5.80 -17.55
CA ARG A 119 -4.73 5.45 -16.33
C ARG A 119 -3.78 4.74 -15.38
N GLY A 120 -3.80 5.14 -14.11
CA GLY A 120 -2.90 4.58 -13.13
C GLY A 120 -3.24 5.05 -11.72
N PHE A 121 -2.83 4.21 -10.79
CA PHE A 121 -2.73 4.53 -9.37
C PHE A 121 -1.25 4.66 -9.04
N ILE A 122 -0.89 5.51 -8.10
CA ILE A 122 0.50 5.73 -7.70
C ILE A 122 0.52 5.72 -6.20
N LEU A 123 1.21 4.73 -5.62
CA LEU A 123 1.45 4.67 -4.19
C LEU A 123 2.88 5.15 -3.92
N ILE A 124 3.01 6.07 -2.96
CA ILE A 124 4.26 6.60 -2.44
C ILE A 124 4.28 6.19 -0.97
N ASP A 125 5.21 5.31 -0.61
CA ASP A 125 5.33 4.72 0.72
C ASP A 125 6.81 4.73 1.15
N PRO A 126 7.34 5.88 1.58
CA PRO A 126 8.73 5.99 1.98
C PRO A 126 8.93 5.45 3.40
N PRO A 127 10.17 5.08 3.77
CA PRO A 127 10.45 4.50 5.08
C PRO A 127 10.42 5.53 6.23
N TYR A 128 10.64 6.81 5.94
CA TYR A 128 10.73 7.91 6.91
C TYR A 128 11.90 7.77 7.89
N GLU A 129 13.06 7.35 7.39
CA GLU A 129 14.31 7.19 8.16
C GLU A 129 15.18 8.47 8.17
N LEU A 130 14.97 9.37 7.20
CA LEU A 130 15.73 10.62 7.06
C LEU A 130 14.83 11.84 7.24
N ASP A 131 15.39 12.92 7.79
CA ASP A 131 14.66 14.16 8.11
C ASP A 131 14.04 14.84 6.88
N ASP A 132 14.61 14.65 5.70
CA ASP A 132 14.16 15.26 4.45
C ASP A 132 13.14 14.40 3.69
N GLU A 133 12.96 13.13 4.06
CA GLU A 133 12.03 12.20 3.40
C GLU A 133 10.57 12.68 3.40
N PRO A 134 10.01 13.28 4.47
CA PRO A 134 8.67 13.83 4.43
C PRO A 134 8.46 14.86 3.32
N ARG A 135 9.43 15.78 3.15
CA ARG A 135 9.36 16.80 2.12
C ARG A 135 9.58 16.20 0.74
N ARG A 136 10.53 15.26 0.60
CA ARG A 136 10.75 14.54 -0.67
C ARG A 136 9.51 13.76 -1.10
N ALA A 137 8.79 13.14 -0.18
CA ALA A 137 7.57 12.40 -0.47
C ALA A 137 6.45 13.30 -1.03
N VAL A 138 6.23 14.46 -0.40
CA VAL A 138 5.28 15.46 -0.90
C VAL A 138 5.73 16.06 -2.24
N GLN A 139 7.03 16.28 -2.44
CA GLN A 139 7.57 16.70 -3.73
C GLN A 139 7.35 15.66 -4.83
N MET A 140 7.53 14.36 -4.54
CA MET A 140 7.24 13.28 -5.48
C MET A 140 5.76 13.27 -5.87
N LEU A 141 4.86 13.47 -4.89
CA LEU A 141 3.43 13.59 -5.14
C LEU A 141 3.12 14.75 -6.11
N ARG A 142 3.66 15.94 -5.83
CA ARG A 142 3.54 17.13 -6.70
C ARG A 142 4.06 16.86 -8.11
N ASP A 143 5.29 16.35 -8.21
CA ASP A 143 5.98 16.13 -9.48
C ASP A 143 5.29 15.05 -10.33
N GLY A 144 4.72 14.04 -9.68
CA GLY A 144 3.91 13.01 -10.32
C GLY A 144 2.58 13.56 -10.82
N HIS A 145 1.83 14.28 -9.96
CA HIS A 145 0.56 14.90 -10.34
C HIS A 145 0.73 15.91 -11.48
N ARG A 146 1.78 16.73 -11.47
CA ARG A 146 2.06 17.67 -12.57
C ARG A 146 2.22 16.98 -13.93
N ARG A 147 2.78 15.76 -13.95
CA ARG A 147 2.97 14.97 -15.18
C ARG A 147 1.72 14.17 -15.56
N PHE A 148 0.98 13.72 -14.56
CA PHE A 148 -0.19 12.87 -14.73
C PHE A 148 -1.34 13.37 -13.85
N ALA A 149 -1.92 14.50 -14.24
CA ALA A 149 -2.94 15.20 -13.47
C ALA A 149 -4.25 14.40 -13.29
N THR A 150 -4.51 13.43 -14.17
CA THR A 150 -5.64 12.51 -14.07
C THR A 150 -5.31 11.21 -13.32
N GLY A 151 -4.07 11.03 -12.86
CA GLY A 151 -3.69 9.89 -12.04
C GLY A 151 -4.32 9.94 -10.66
N ALA A 152 -4.62 8.77 -10.10
CA ALA A 152 -4.94 8.65 -8.68
C ALA A 152 -3.65 8.43 -7.90
N PHE A 153 -3.42 9.19 -6.83
CA PHE A 153 -2.22 9.08 -6.01
C PHE A 153 -2.59 8.80 -4.56
N ALA A 154 -1.73 8.05 -3.88
CA ALA A 154 -1.77 7.80 -2.45
C ALA A 154 -0.36 7.99 -1.87
N LEU A 155 -0.24 8.85 -0.88
CA LEU A 155 0.96 9.03 -0.07
C LEU A 155 0.67 8.53 1.34
N TRP A 156 1.31 7.45 1.75
CA TRP A 156 1.23 6.92 3.11
C TRP A 156 2.20 7.66 4.02
N TYR A 157 1.81 7.90 5.28
CA TYR A 157 2.71 8.42 6.30
C TYR A 157 2.38 7.88 7.70
N PRO A 158 3.39 7.69 8.57
CA PRO A 158 3.17 7.29 9.96
C PRO A 158 2.66 8.48 10.80
N VAL A 159 1.87 8.17 11.83
CA VAL A 159 1.52 9.14 12.88
C VAL A 159 2.23 8.75 14.18
N THR A 160 3.24 9.55 14.50
CA THR A 160 4.13 9.48 15.68
C THR A 160 4.11 10.83 16.40
N GLY A 161 4.73 10.89 17.59
CA GLY A 161 4.80 12.13 18.39
C GLY A 161 5.82 13.17 17.90
N ASP A 162 6.56 12.90 16.82
CA ASP A 162 7.63 13.76 16.28
C ASP A 162 7.12 14.90 15.37
N GLY A 163 5.82 14.90 15.01
CA GLY A 163 5.23 15.91 14.15
C GLY A 163 5.33 15.65 12.64
N LEU A 164 5.86 14.50 12.20
CA LEU A 164 5.97 14.12 10.78
C LEU A 164 4.62 14.19 10.07
N ALA A 165 3.56 13.60 10.65
CA ALA A 165 2.22 13.63 10.09
C ALA A 165 1.70 15.05 9.86
N ARG A 166 1.97 15.97 10.80
CA ARG A 166 1.59 17.38 10.70
C ARG A 166 2.37 18.09 9.59
N LEU A 167 3.67 17.79 9.45
CA LEU A 167 4.49 18.32 8.37
C LEU A 167 3.97 17.85 7.00
N VAL A 168 3.75 16.54 6.83
CA VAL A 168 3.23 15.97 5.57
C VAL A 168 1.88 16.59 5.20
N ALA A 169 0.94 16.67 6.14
CA ALA A 169 -0.37 17.26 5.89
C ALA A 169 -0.29 18.74 5.50
N LYS A 170 0.54 19.52 6.20
CA LYS A 170 0.76 20.95 5.91
C LYS A 170 1.37 21.17 4.52
N GLU A 171 2.44 20.44 4.21
CA GLU A 171 3.12 20.53 2.91
C GLU A 171 2.21 20.07 1.77
N ALA A 172 1.44 18.98 1.97
CA ALA A 172 0.47 18.50 0.99
C ALA A 172 -0.64 19.51 0.73
N GLN A 173 -1.22 20.11 1.78
CA GLN A 173 -2.23 21.15 1.64
C GLN A 173 -1.70 22.39 0.90
N ALA A 174 -0.44 22.77 1.15
CA ALA A 174 0.22 23.89 0.46
C ALA A 174 0.40 23.66 -1.05
N LEU A 175 0.34 22.41 -1.53
CA LEU A 175 0.36 22.13 -2.97
C LEU A 175 -0.92 22.59 -3.69
N ALA A 176 -2.02 22.82 -2.95
CA ALA A 176 -3.30 23.26 -3.49
C ALA A 176 -3.82 22.42 -4.70
N MET A 177 -3.50 21.12 -4.72
CA MET A 177 -3.98 20.22 -5.78
C MET A 177 -5.47 19.93 -5.57
N PRO A 178 -6.27 19.78 -6.64
CA PRO A 178 -7.70 19.50 -6.53
C PRO A 178 -7.95 18.10 -5.95
N LYS A 179 -9.14 17.87 -5.38
CA LYS A 179 -9.61 16.55 -4.91
C LYS A 179 -8.61 15.84 -4.00
N MET A 180 -8.14 16.54 -2.98
CA MET A 180 -7.21 15.99 -2.02
C MET A 180 -7.93 15.58 -0.73
N LEU A 181 -7.90 14.29 -0.43
CA LEU A 181 -8.53 13.68 0.72
C LEU A 181 -7.46 13.16 1.67
N LYS A 182 -7.53 13.55 2.95
CA LYS A 182 -6.69 13.02 4.02
C LYS A 182 -7.50 12.03 4.84
N ALA A 183 -7.01 10.80 4.94
CA ALA A 183 -7.59 9.74 5.77
C ALA A 183 -6.59 9.34 6.86
N GLU A 184 -6.96 9.42 8.13
CA GLU A 184 -6.08 9.11 9.26
C GLU A 184 -6.75 8.15 10.23
N LEU A 185 -6.02 7.12 10.64
CA LEU A 185 -6.45 6.17 11.65
C LEU A 185 -5.40 6.09 12.76
N LEU A 186 -5.79 6.53 13.96
CA LEU A 186 -5.07 6.36 15.20
C LEU A 186 -5.66 5.17 15.95
N VAL A 187 -4.80 4.24 16.37
CA VAL A 187 -5.22 3.12 17.23
C VAL A 187 -5.05 3.44 18.71
N ARG A 188 -4.36 4.54 19.02
CA ARG A 188 -4.10 5.03 20.37
C ARG A 188 -3.72 6.50 20.37
N GLU A 189 -3.63 7.08 21.57
CA GLU A 189 -3.11 8.43 21.76
C GLU A 189 -1.69 8.61 21.20
N VAL A 190 -1.46 9.77 20.56
CA VAL A 190 -0.16 10.18 20.06
C VAL A 190 0.67 10.73 21.21
N ILE A 191 1.70 9.98 21.59
CA ILE A 191 2.61 10.33 22.69
C ILE A 191 4.04 10.33 22.15
N VAL A 192 4.80 11.38 22.50
CA VAL A 192 6.23 11.51 22.18
C VAL A 192 6.99 10.27 22.67
N ASP A 193 7.92 9.76 21.87
CA ASP A 193 8.76 8.58 22.15
C ASP A 193 8.03 7.24 22.37
N ARG A 194 6.70 7.20 22.26
CA ARG A 194 5.92 5.94 22.34
C ARG A 194 5.87 5.21 20.99
N GLY A 195 6.50 5.73 19.94
CA GLY A 195 6.48 5.17 18.59
C GLY A 195 5.13 5.33 17.86
N LEU A 196 4.87 4.47 16.88
CA LEU A 196 3.73 4.58 15.95
C LEU A 196 2.37 4.49 16.68
N ALA A 197 1.61 5.57 16.66
CA ALA A 197 0.25 5.65 17.22
C ALA A 197 -0.84 5.38 16.17
N GLY A 198 -0.51 5.56 14.89
CA GLY A 198 -1.40 5.35 13.77
C GLY A 198 -0.73 5.64 12.44
N SER A 199 -1.52 5.80 11.39
CA SER A 199 -1.02 6.18 10.07
C SER A 199 -2.07 6.96 9.30
N GLY A 200 -1.62 7.68 8.28
CA GLY A 200 -2.47 8.43 7.38
C GLY A 200 -2.17 8.16 5.91
N LEU A 201 -3.11 8.56 5.07
CA LEU A 201 -3.01 8.59 3.63
C LEU A 201 -3.44 9.96 3.13
N ILE A 202 -2.60 10.60 2.31
CA ILE A 202 -3.03 11.68 1.42
C ILE A 202 -3.40 11.06 0.08
N LEU A 203 -4.66 11.21 -0.32
CA LEU A 203 -5.21 10.71 -1.58
C LEU A 203 -5.47 11.89 -2.51
N VAL A 204 -4.98 11.82 -3.74
CA VAL A 204 -5.26 12.81 -4.80
C VAL A 204 -6.04 12.12 -5.91
N ASN A 205 -7.11 12.76 -6.38
CA ASN A 205 -8.08 12.15 -7.30
C ASN A 205 -8.56 10.77 -6.82
N PRO A 206 -9.03 10.62 -5.57
CA PRO A 206 -9.52 9.33 -5.09
C PRO A 206 -10.66 8.83 -6.00
N PRO A 207 -10.65 7.56 -6.42
CA PRO A 207 -11.71 7.01 -7.25
C PRO A 207 -13.02 6.98 -6.46
N TRP A 208 -14.13 7.32 -7.10
CA TRP A 208 -15.45 7.08 -6.49
C TRP A 208 -15.72 5.56 -6.46
N PRO A 209 -16.26 4.97 -5.37
CA PRO A 209 -16.82 5.61 -4.17
C PRO A 209 -15.88 5.62 -2.93
N LEU A 210 -14.56 5.68 -3.10
CA LEU A 210 -13.58 5.44 -2.02
C LEU A 210 -13.81 6.32 -0.78
N ALA A 211 -14.16 7.59 -0.93
CA ALA A 211 -14.42 8.47 0.21
C ALA A 211 -15.60 7.99 1.07
N ASP A 212 -16.69 7.55 0.43
CA ASP A 212 -17.88 7.03 1.09
C ASP A 212 -17.58 5.69 1.78
N GLU A 213 -16.81 4.82 1.11
CA GLU A 213 -16.35 3.57 1.70
C GLU A 213 -15.48 3.80 2.93
N LEU A 214 -14.56 4.76 2.88
CA LEU A 214 -13.70 5.13 4.01
C LEU A 214 -14.50 5.73 5.16
N ASN A 215 -15.50 6.57 4.88
CA ASN A 215 -16.42 7.10 5.88
C ASN A 215 -17.20 5.99 6.61
N MET A 216 -17.62 4.96 5.89
CA MET A 216 -18.33 3.82 6.47
C MET A 216 -17.38 2.87 7.23
N LEU A 217 -16.22 2.54 6.64
CA LEU A 217 -15.32 1.51 7.18
C LEU A 217 -14.39 2.04 8.28
N GLY A 218 -13.97 3.30 8.19
CA GLY A 218 -13.01 3.92 9.10
C GLY A 218 -13.40 3.80 10.59
N PRO A 219 -14.62 4.21 10.99
CA PRO A 219 -15.08 4.07 12.37
C PRO A 219 -15.12 2.60 12.83
N ALA A 220 -15.54 1.69 11.94
CA ALA A 220 -15.61 0.26 12.25
C ALA A 220 -14.22 -0.38 12.42
N LEU A 221 -13.22 0.10 11.67
CA LEU A 221 -11.81 -0.29 11.82
C LEU A 221 -11.23 0.30 13.11
N CYS A 222 -11.45 1.58 13.38
CA CYS A 222 -11.02 2.25 14.60
C CYS A 222 -11.50 1.52 15.85
N LYS A 223 -12.80 1.18 15.91
CA LYS A 223 -13.36 0.43 17.03
C LYS A 223 -12.71 -0.94 17.25
N ARG A 224 -12.29 -1.61 16.17
CA ARG A 224 -11.68 -2.96 16.23
C ARG A 224 -10.19 -2.93 16.55
N LEU A 225 -9.50 -1.89 16.10
CA LEU A 225 -8.05 -1.76 16.23
C LEU A 225 -7.63 -0.93 17.43
N ARG A 226 -8.57 -0.26 18.11
CA ARG A 226 -8.30 0.57 19.31
C ARG A 226 -7.49 -0.19 20.35
N GLN A 227 -6.48 0.48 20.91
CA GLN A 227 -5.63 0.01 21.99
C GLN A 227 -5.84 0.83 23.27
N ASP A 228 -6.25 2.09 23.14
CA ASP A 228 -6.69 2.95 24.25
C ASP A 228 -7.77 3.95 23.77
N ASP A 229 -8.20 4.84 24.66
CA ASP A 229 -9.26 5.82 24.40
C ASP A 229 -8.83 6.96 23.45
N GLY A 230 -7.54 7.07 23.13
CA GLY A 230 -7.03 8.01 22.14
C GLY A 230 -7.17 7.52 20.69
N ALA A 231 -7.74 6.33 20.48
CA ALA A 231 -8.03 5.82 19.13
C ALA A 231 -9.05 6.72 18.40
N ARG A 232 -8.72 7.12 17.18
CA ARG A 232 -9.52 8.06 16.39
C ARG A 232 -9.45 7.75 14.91
N TRP A 233 -10.58 7.93 14.23
CA TRP A 233 -10.65 8.01 12.77
C TRP A 233 -10.95 9.44 12.35
N SER A 234 -10.32 9.92 11.29
CA SER A 234 -10.64 11.19 10.63
C SER A 234 -10.53 11.08 9.12
N LEU A 235 -11.44 11.76 8.45
CA LEU A 235 -11.47 11.88 7.00
C LEU A 235 -11.76 13.35 6.65
N ASP A 236 -10.78 14.03 6.09
CA ASP A 236 -10.82 15.47 5.84
C ASP A 236 -10.48 15.78 4.38
N TRP A 237 -11.26 16.61 3.72
CA TRP A 237 -10.88 17.17 2.41
C TRP A 237 -9.89 18.33 2.62
N LEU A 238 -8.66 18.18 2.14
CA LEU A 238 -7.63 19.24 2.18
C LEU A 238 -7.84 20.28 1.07
N SER A 239 -8.51 19.87 0.00
CA SER A 239 -9.04 20.73 -1.06
C SER A 239 -10.41 20.21 -1.48
N ALA A 240 -11.29 21.10 -1.94
CA ALA A 240 -12.67 20.76 -2.22
C ALA A 240 -12.78 19.57 -3.20
N PRO A 241 -13.68 18.61 -2.94
CA PRO A 241 -14.22 17.78 -4.00
C PRO A 241 -15.02 18.72 -4.91
N ASP A 242 -14.77 18.71 -6.23
CA ASP A 242 -15.46 19.55 -7.22
C ASP A 242 -16.94 19.83 -6.92
#